data_AF-A0A961IBI2-F1
#
_entry.id   AF-A0A961IBI2-F1
#
_cell.length_a   1.000
_cell.length_b   1.000
_cell.length_c   1.000
_cell.angle_alpha   90.00
_cell.angle_beta   90.00
_cell.angle_gamma   90.00
#
_symmetry.space_group_name_H-M   'P 1'
#
loop_
_entity.id
_entity.type
_entity.pdbx_description
1 polymer ?
#
loop_
_entity_poly.entity_id
_entity_poly.type
_entity_poly.pdbx_seq_one_letter_code
_entity_poly.pdbx_strand_id
1 'polypeptide(L)' 'MRSALSLEVARDCLRAGRLVAIPTETVYGLAANALDDNAVARIFAVKE' A
#
# COMPACT_ATOMS: atom_id res chain seq x y z
N MET A 1 -4.30 -20.90 0.99
CA MET A 1 -3.19 -20.56 1.92
C MET A 1 -2.31 -19.40 1.44
N ARG A 2 -2.09 -19.18 0.12
CA ARG A 2 -1.26 -18.03 -0.36
C ARG A 2 -1.89 -16.64 -0.17
N SER A 3 -3.22 -16.51 -0.25
CA SER A 3 -3.90 -15.20 -0.13
C SER A 3 -3.85 -14.60 1.27
N ALA A 4 -4.03 -15.41 2.33
CA ALA A 4 -3.99 -14.95 3.72
C ALA A 4 -2.61 -14.38 4.09
N LEU A 5 -1.52 -15.07 3.72
CA LEU A 5 -0.16 -14.60 3.93
C LEU A 5 0.11 -13.27 3.20
N SER A 6 -0.39 -13.12 1.96
CA SER A 6 -0.25 -11.88 1.20
C SER A 6 -0.97 -10.70 1.87
N LEU A 7 -2.14 -10.92 2.47
CA LEU A 7 -2.89 -9.88 3.18
C LEU A 7 -2.18 -9.46 4.47
N GLU A 8 -1.61 -10.39 5.22
CA GLU A 8 -0.84 -10.09 6.42
C GLU A 8 0.41 -9.26 6.10
N VAL A 9 1.15 -9.64 5.06
CA VAL A 9 2.32 -8.88 4.59
C VAL A 9 1.91 -7.48 4.12
N ALA A 10 0.81 -7.36 3.37
CA ALA A 10 0.31 -6.05 2.93
C ALA A 10 -0.06 -5.15 4.11
N ARG A 11 -0.77 -5.71 5.12
CA ARG A 11 -1.09 -5.00 6.37
C ARG A 11 0.17 -4.50 7.06
N ASP A 12 1.19 -5.35 7.21
CA ASP A 12 2.41 -5.00 7.93
C ASP A 12 3.23 -3.97 7.17
N CYS A 13 3.27 -4.05 5.84
CA CYS A 13 3.85 -3.00 4.99
C CYS A 13 3.15 -1.64 5.18
N LEU A 14 1.81 -1.61 5.13
CA LEU A 14 1.05 -0.36 5.31
C LEU A 14 1.26 0.23 6.72
N ARG A 15 1.28 -0.61 7.76
CA ARG A 15 1.57 -0.19 9.14
C ARG A 15 2.99 0.34 9.32
N ALA A 16 3.95 -0.17 8.56
CA ALA A 16 5.33 0.30 8.55
C ALA A 16 5.55 1.55 7.65
N GLY A 17 4.49 2.19 7.15
CA GLY A 17 4.57 3.37 6.29
C GLY A 17 5.07 3.06 4.86
N ARG A 18 5.08 1.79 4.46
CA ARG A 18 5.48 1.36 3.11
C ARG A 18 4.28 1.41 2.16
N LEU A 19 4.58 1.56 0.87
CA LEU A 19 3.57 1.55 -0.19
C LEU A 19 3.26 0.11 -0.63
N VAL A 20 2.01 -0.17 -0.97
CA VAL A 20 1.54 -1.47 -1.45
C VAL A 20 0.72 -1.30 -2.72
N ALA A 21 1.03 -2.05 -3.78
CA ALA A 21 0.19 -2.12 -4.95
C ALA A 21 -0.99 -3.08 -4.70
N ILE A 22 -2.21 -2.60 -4.83
CA ILE A 22 -3.44 -3.34 -4.59
C ILE A 22 -4.21 -3.48 -5.92
N PRO A 23 -4.58 -4.70 -6.35
CA PRO A 23 -5.37 -4.89 -7.55
C PRO A 23 -6.80 -4.40 -7.33
N THR A 24 -7.39 -3.81 -8.38
CA THR A 24 -8.85 -3.57 -8.49
C THR A 24 -9.35 -4.17 -9.80
N GLU A 25 -10.66 -4.09 -10.07
CA GLU A 25 -11.22 -4.56 -11.36
C GLU A 25 -10.63 -3.81 -12.56
N THR A 26 -10.36 -2.51 -12.41
CA THR A 26 -9.96 -1.64 -13.53
C THR A 26 -8.44 -1.48 -13.62
N VAL A 27 -7.78 -1.17 -12.50
CA VAL A 27 -6.33 -0.87 -12.45
C VAL A 27 -5.70 -1.29 -11.12
N TYR A 28 -4.37 -1.28 -11.06
CA TYR A 28 -3.69 -1.34 -9.77
C TYR A 28 -3.69 0.04 -9.10
N GLY A 29 -4.05 0.08 -7.82
CA GLY A 29 -3.90 1.25 -6.96
C GLY A 29 -2.64 1.17 -6.13
N LEU A 30 -1.91 2.27 -5.99
CA LEU A 30 -0.80 2.38 -5.03
C LEU A 30 -1.35 2.90 -3.69
N ALA A 31 -1.32 2.06 -2.66
CA ALA A 31 -1.88 2.35 -1.35
C ALA A 31 -0.80 2.72 -0.32
N ALA A 32 -1.19 3.57 0.63
CA ALA A 32 -0.43 3.93 1.83
C ALA A 32 -1.39 3.98 3.03
N ASN A 33 -0.84 4.03 4.26
CA ASN A 33 -1.65 4.31 5.44
C ASN A 33 -2.12 5.77 5.42
N ALA A 34 -3.44 5.99 5.32
CA ALA A 34 -4.03 7.33 5.23
C ALA A 34 -3.92 8.16 6.53
N LEU A 35 -3.59 7.53 7.66
CA LEU A 35 -3.35 8.21 8.94
C LEU A 35 -1.88 8.59 9.16
N ASP A 36 -1.00 8.32 8.18
CA ASP A 36 0.41 8.66 8.20
C ASP A 36 0.72 9.61 7.03
N ASP A 37 0.83 10.89 7.33
CA ASP A 37 1.08 11.95 6.35
C ASP A 37 2.36 11.70 5.52
N ASN A 38 3.40 11.10 6.12
CA ASN A 38 4.63 10.78 5.41
C ASN A 38 4.40 9.65 4.40
N ALA A 39 3.63 8.64 4.78
CA ALA A 39 3.28 7.54 3.87
C ALA A 39 2.43 8.04 2.70
N VAL A 40 1.51 8.98 2.94
CA VAL A 40 0.73 9.64 1.88
C VAL A 40 1.64 10.45 0.96
N ALA A 41 2.54 11.27 1.50
CA ALA A 41 3.49 12.06 0.70
C ALA A 41 4.35 11.18 -0.23
N ARG A 42 4.72 9.97 0.21
CA ARG A 42 5.47 9.00 -0.61
C ARG A 42 4.70 8.54 -1.85
N ILE A 43 3.37 8.51 -1.84
CA ILE A 43 2.59 8.20 -3.06
C ILE A 43 2.86 9.24 -4.14
N PHE A 44 2.87 10.52 -3.77
CA PHE A 44 3.11 11.61 -4.71
C PHE A 44 4.56 11.63 -5.17
N ALA A 45 5.52 11.44 -4.26
CA ALA A 45 6.94 11.43 -4.60
C ALA A 45 7.35 10.32 -5.60
N VAL A 46 6.57 9.23 -5.69
CA VAL A 46 6.81 8.13 -6.64
C VAL A 46 6.22 8.41 -8.03
N LYS A 47 5.28 9.36 -8.15
CA LYS A 47 4.61 9.68 -9.41
C LYS A 47 5.34 10.73 -10.26
N GLU A 48 6.22 11.50 -9.62
CA GLU A 48 7.13 12.47 -10.26
C GLU A 48 8.40 11.78 -10.78
#